data_AF-A0A3R6NXG7-F1
#
_entry.id   AF-A0A3R6NXG7-F1
#
_cell.length_a   1.000
_cell.length_b   1.000
_cell.length_c   1.000
_cell.angle_alpha   90.00
_cell.angle_beta   90.00
_cell.angle_gamma   90.00
#
_symmetry.space_group_name_H-M   'P 1'
#
loop_
_entity.id
_entity.type
_entity.pdbx_description
1 polymer ?
#
loop_
_entity_poly.entity_id
_entity_poly.type
_entity_poly.pdbx_seq_one_letter_code
_entity_poly.pdbx_strand_id
1 'polypeptide(L)'
;MVYTLGIDIGSTTSKCVILEDGKTIRAKSLVKAGTGRFLDVMAGILQLDVDELGAYALKAEEPVRISSTCTVFAESEVISQLSKGVKLSDLIAGICNSVASRTAALAKRADVTEVNG
;
A
#
# COMPACT_ATOMS: atom_id res chain seq x y z
N MET A 1 -6.17 18.15 23.30
CA MET A 1 -6.41 16.74 23.01
C MET A 1 -5.87 16.47 21.62
N VAL A 2 -4.80 15.69 21.52
CA VAL A 2 -4.14 15.37 20.26
C VAL A 2 -4.24 13.88 20.02
N TYR A 3 -4.59 13.49 18.80
CA TYR A 3 -4.59 12.10 18.37
C TYR A 3 -3.45 11.86 17.37
N THR A 4 -2.76 10.74 17.50
CA THR A 4 -1.67 10.35 16.59
C THR A 4 -1.93 8.95 16.04
N LEU A 5 -1.95 8.85 14.71
CA LEU A 5 -2.06 7.59 13.99
C LEU A 5 -0.66 7.06 13.64
N GLY A 6 -0.32 5.88 14.16
CA GLY A 6 0.86 5.12 13.76
C GLY A 6 0.46 3.94 12.88
N ILE A 7 1.16 3.76 11.75
CA ILE A 7 0.98 2.62 10.85
C ILE A 7 2.33 1.94 10.66
N ASP A 8 2.35 0.63 10.88
CA ASP A 8 3.49 -0.26 10.65
C ASP A 8 3.14 -1.21 9.49
N ILE A 9 3.88 -1.10 8.38
CA ILE A 9 3.72 -1.95 7.20
C ILE A 9 4.85 -2.98 7.18
N GLY A 10 4.56 -4.19 7.65
CA GLY A 10 5.51 -5.30 7.63
C GLY A 10 5.30 -6.27 6.46
N SER A 11 6.25 -7.20 6.32
CA SER A 11 6.20 -8.25 5.30
C SER A 11 4.99 -9.17 5.46
N THR A 12 4.65 -9.58 6.68
CA THR A 12 3.54 -10.52 6.98
C THR A 12 2.31 -9.82 7.54
N THR A 13 2.49 -8.73 8.28
CA THR A 13 1.40 -8.05 8.99
C THR A 13 1.50 -6.55 8.80
N SER A 14 0.36 -5.90 8.64
CA SER A 14 0.23 -4.45 8.74
C SER A 14 -0.55 -4.11 10.00
N LYS A 15 -0.08 -3.13 10.78
CA LYS A 15 -0.65 -2.73 12.06
C LYS A 15 -0.95 -1.24 12.05
N CYS A 16 -1.95 -0.86 12.83
CA CYS A 16 -2.39 0.50 13.00
C CYS A 16 -2.70 0.73 14.47
N VAL A 17 -2.28 1.87 15.02
CA VAL A 17 -2.50 2.28 16.41
C VAL A 17 -2.87 3.76 16.46
N ILE A 18 -3.88 4.11 17.24
CA ILE A 18 -4.19 5.50 17.58
C ILE A 18 -3.79 5.76 19.03
N LEU A 19 -2.96 6.78 19.23
CA LEU A 19 -2.56 7.30 20.53
C LEU A 19 -3.32 8.58 20.86
N GLU A 20 -3.80 8.71 22.08
CA GLU A 20 -4.25 9.97 22.69
C GLU A 20 -3.12 10.57 23.52
N ASP A 21 -2.82 11.83 23.23
CA ASP A 21 -1.77 12.63 23.86
C ASP A 21 -0.40 11.90 23.91
N GLY A 22 -0.13 11.09 22.87
CA GLY A 22 1.12 10.33 22.69
C GLY A 22 1.37 9.22 23.71
N LYS A 23 0.41 8.92 24.60
CA LYS A 23 0.62 8.01 25.73
C LYS A 23 -0.39 6.87 25.77
N THR A 24 -1.67 7.17 25.55
CA THR A 24 -2.74 6.20 25.75
C THR A 24 -3.15 5.58 24.43
N ILE A 25 -3.08 4.25 24.30
CA ILE A 25 -3.63 3.56 23.14
C ILE A 25 -5.16 3.62 23.20
N ARG A 26 -5.77 4.29 22.21
CA ARG A 26 -7.22 4.38 22.08
C ARG A 26 -7.81 3.30 21.20
N ALA A 27 -7.13 3.00 20.10
CA ALA A 27 -7.56 1.99 19.16
C ALA A 27 -6.35 1.30 18.52
N LYS A 28 -6.58 0.07 18.06
CA LYS A 28 -5.60 -0.72 17.31
C LYS A 28 -6.30 -1.58 16.27
N SER A 29 -5.67 -1.77 15.12
CA SER A 29 -6.10 -2.71 14.11
C SER A 29 -4.91 -3.44 13.51
N LEU A 30 -5.12 -4.67 13.06
CA LEU A 30 -4.09 -5.51 12.46
C LEU A 30 -4.70 -6.33 11.32
N VAL A 31 -3.95 -6.44 10.23
CA VAL A 31 -4.25 -7.33 9.12
C VAL A 31 -3.05 -8.23 8.87
N LYS A 32 -3.32 -9.54 8.68
CA LYS A 32 -2.30 -10.58 8.39
C LYS A 32 -1.96 -10.70 6.89
N ALA A 33 -2.52 -9.82 6.06
CA ALA A 33 -2.17 -9.75 4.64
C ALA A 33 -0.91 -8.89 4.49
N GLY A 34 0.19 -9.55 4.14
CA GLY A 34 1.51 -8.97 3.98
C GLY A 34 1.57 -7.90 2.88
N THR A 35 1.57 -6.63 3.28
CA THR A 35 1.62 -5.51 2.32
C THR A 35 3.07 -5.19 1.94
N GLY A 36 4.03 -5.39 2.85
CA GLY A 36 5.45 -5.28 2.54
C GLY A 36 5.92 -6.35 1.55
N ARG A 37 5.58 -7.63 1.79
CA ARG A 37 5.96 -8.72 0.86
C ARG A 37 5.37 -8.52 -0.53
N PHE A 38 4.18 -7.93 -0.61
CA PHE A 38 3.57 -7.58 -1.88
C PHE A 38 4.47 -6.60 -2.66
N LEU A 39 4.95 -5.53 -2.03
CA LEU A 39 5.86 -4.58 -2.67
C LEU A 39 7.17 -5.25 -3.10
N ASP A 40 7.77 -6.08 -2.24
CA ASP A 40 9.00 -6.82 -2.55
C ASP A 40 8.84 -7.68 -3.83
N VAL A 41 7.72 -8.40 -3.93
CA VAL A 41 7.43 -9.26 -5.10
C VAL A 41 7.23 -8.41 -6.36
N MET A 42 6.46 -7.33 -6.28
CA MET A 42 6.23 -6.46 -7.44
C MET A 42 7.52 -5.77 -7.90
N ALA A 43 8.35 -5.29 -6.97
CA ALA A 43 9.65 -4.72 -7.28
C ALA A 43 10.54 -5.73 -8.00
N GLY A 44 10.61 -6.97 -7.50
CA GLY A 44 11.36 -8.06 -8.12
C GLY A 44 10.91 -8.41 -9.54
N ILE A 45 9.59 -8.44 -9.81
CA ILE A 45 9.05 -8.64 -11.16
C ILE A 45 9.49 -7.53 -12.12
N LEU A 46 9.55 -6.29 -11.61
CA LEU A 46 9.95 -5.11 -12.36
C LEU A 46 11.46 -4.91 -12.44
N GLN A 47 12.25 -5.79 -11.79
CA GLN A 47 13.70 -5.68 -11.67
C GLN A 47 14.14 -4.34 -11.04
N LEU A 48 13.40 -3.92 -10.02
CA LEU A 48 13.68 -2.71 -9.24
C LEU A 48 13.81 -3.07 -7.76
N ASP A 49 14.46 -2.18 -7.01
CA ASP A 49 14.38 -2.18 -5.55
C ASP A 49 13.11 -1.47 -5.08
N VAL A 50 12.58 -1.86 -3.91
CA VAL A 50 11.36 -1.25 -3.34
C VAL A 50 11.52 0.26 -3.15
N ASP A 51 12.72 0.72 -2.81
CA ASP A 51 13.06 2.13 -2.60
C ASP A 51 12.93 2.98 -3.88
N GLU A 52 13.00 2.35 -5.06
CA GLU A 52 12.88 3.04 -6.34
C GLU A 52 11.41 3.27 -6.74
N LEU A 53 10.48 2.43 -6.27
CA LEU A 53 9.08 2.44 -6.69
C LEU A 53 8.43 3.81 -6.51
N GLY A 54 8.71 4.49 -5.39
CA GLY A 54 8.15 5.82 -5.11
C GLY A 54 8.53 6.85 -6.17
N ALA A 55 9.79 6.87 -6.59
CA ALA A 55 10.28 7.83 -7.58
C ALA A 55 9.69 7.58 -8.98
N TYR A 56 9.39 6.32 -9.33
CA TYR A 56 8.68 5.98 -10.55
C TYR A 56 7.19 6.33 -10.47
N ALA A 57 6.53 6.00 -9.35
CA ALA A 57 5.10 6.28 -9.15
C ALA A 57 4.77 7.77 -9.31
N LEU A 58 5.65 8.66 -8.83
CA LEU A 58 5.48 10.11 -8.94
C LEU A 58 5.53 10.65 -10.38
N LYS A 59 6.02 9.86 -11.34
CA LYS A 59 6.08 10.21 -12.76
C LYS A 59 4.88 9.67 -13.56
N ALA A 60 3.90 9.06 -12.88
CA ALA A 60 2.72 8.52 -13.53
C ALA A 60 1.80 9.63 -14.03
N GLU A 61 1.18 9.41 -15.19
CA GLU A 61 0.17 10.28 -15.78
C GLU A 61 -1.21 9.62 -15.70
N GLU A 62 -1.26 8.29 -15.90
CA GLU A 62 -2.48 7.49 -15.90
C GLU A 62 -2.28 6.19 -15.12
N PRO A 63 -2.28 6.24 -13.77
CA PRO A 63 -2.02 5.06 -12.95
C PRO A 63 -2.96 3.88 -13.25
N VAL A 64 -2.39 2.70 -13.46
CA VAL A 64 -3.17 1.49 -13.72
C VAL A 64 -3.88 1.01 -12.45
N ARG A 65 -5.11 0.53 -12.58
CA ARG A 65 -5.80 -0.12 -11.46
C ARG A 65 -5.34 -1.58 -11.32
N ILE A 66 -4.67 -1.89 -10.22
CA ILE A 66 -4.39 -3.29 -9.83
C ILE A 66 -5.61 -3.85 -9.10
N SER A 67 -6.26 -4.84 -9.69
CA SER A 67 -7.51 -5.43 -9.21
C SER A 67 -7.28 -6.50 -8.13
N SER A 68 -6.15 -7.19 -8.18
CA SER A 68 -5.85 -8.32 -7.30
C SER A 68 -5.18 -7.88 -5.99
N THR A 69 -5.72 -8.34 -4.86
CA THR A 69 -5.09 -8.16 -3.53
C THR A 69 -4.20 -9.36 -3.15
N CYS A 70 -4.44 -10.53 -3.75
CA CYS A 70 -3.59 -11.71 -3.63
C CYS A 70 -2.30 -11.47 -4.42
N THR A 71 -1.15 -11.57 -3.75
CA THR A 71 0.17 -11.33 -4.37
C THR A 71 0.41 -12.20 -5.61
N VAL A 72 0.03 -13.48 -5.56
CA VAL A 72 0.23 -14.43 -6.67
C VAL A 72 -0.59 -14.03 -7.91
N PHE A 73 -1.83 -13.56 -7.73
CA PHE A 73 -2.65 -13.10 -8.85
C PHE A 73 -2.24 -11.71 -9.34
N ALA A 74 -1.84 -10.83 -8.42
CA ALA A 74 -1.32 -9.52 -8.76
C ALA A 74 -0.03 -9.61 -9.58
N GLU A 75 0.83 -10.59 -9.34
CA GLU A 75 2.01 -10.87 -10.15
C GLU A 75 1.63 -11.15 -11.62
N SER A 76 0.66 -12.04 -11.84
CA SER A 76 0.17 -12.34 -13.19
C SER A 76 -0.45 -11.12 -13.87
N GLU A 77 -1.18 -10.30 -13.11
CA GLU A 77 -1.75 -9.05 -13.58
C GLU A 77 -0.67 -8.03 -13.99
N VAL A 78 0.36 -7.83 -13.16
CA VAL A 78 1.49 -6.93 -13.43
C VAL A 78 2.24 -7.37 -14.68
N ILE A 79 2.57 -8.66 -14.80
CA ILE A 79 3.22 -9.22 -16.00
C ILE A 79 2.37 -8.98 -17.25
N SER A 80 1.04 -9.15 -17.15
CA SER A 80 0.13 -8.89 -18.27
C SER A 80 0.08 -7.42 -18.67
N GLN A 81 0.17 -6.48 -17.73
CA GLN A 81 0.20 -5.05 -18.04
C GLN A 81 1.53 -4.65 -18.70
N LEU A 82 2.65 -5.19 -18.22
CA LEU A 82 3.96 -4.99 -18.84
C LEU A 82 3.97 -5.49 -20.29
N SER A 83 3.44 -6.67 -20.55
CA SER A 83 3.42 -7.24 -21.91
C SER A 83 2.52 -6.46 -22.88
N LYS A 84 1.56 -5.68 -22.36
CA LYS A 84 0.73 -4.74 -23.13
C LYS A 84 1.41 -3.40 -23.40
N GLY A 85 2.63 -3.19 -22.90
CA GLY A 85 3.38 -1.96 -23.11
C GLY A 85 2.90 -0.79 -22.24
N VAL A 86 2.23 -1.06 -21.12
CA VAL A 86 1.88 -0.03 -20.13
C VAL A 86 3.16 0.66 -19.66
N LYS A 87 3.12 2.00 -19.56
CA LYS A 87 4.25 2.78 -19.03
C LYS A 87 4.58 2.30 -17.62
N LEU A 88 5.88 2.10 -17.36
CA LEU A 88 6.36 1.57 -16.10
C LEU A 88 5.93 2.43 -14.89
N SER A 89 5.95 3.76 -15.02
CA SER A 89 5.51 4.69 -13.97
C SER A 89 4.02 4.52 -13.62
N ASP A 90 3.16 4.40 -14.62
CA ASP A 90 1.71 4.21 -14.46
C ASP A 90 1.39 2.87 -13.77
N LEU A 91 2.11 1.81 -14.15
CA LEU A 91 1.97 0.51 -13.52
C LEU A 91 2.42 0.53 -12.05
N ILE A 92 3.58 1.14 -11.78
CA ILE A 92 4.12 1.26 -10.42
C ILE A 92 3.21 2.13 -9.54
N ALA A 93 2.68 3.23 -10.05
CA ALA A 93 1.69 4.03 -9.34
C ALA A 93 0.45 3.20 -8.98
N GLY A 94 0.00 2.33 -9.88
CA GLY A 94 -1.07 1.36 -9.61
C GLY A 94 -0.78 0.40 -8.45
N ILE A 95 0.43 -0.16 -8.42
CA ILE A 95 0.92 -1.02 -7.35
C ILE A 95 0.93 -0.26 -6.01
N CYS A 96 1.49 0.95 -5.99
CA CYS A 96 1.50 1.83 -4.81
C CYS A 96 0.09 2.19 -4.34
N ASN A 97 -0.83 2.51 -5.25
CA ASN A 97 -2.23 2.81 -4.94
C ASN A 97 -2.98 1.62 -4.35
N SER A 98 -2.68 0.39 -4.80
CA SER A 98 -3.23 -0.83 -4.22
C SER A 98 -2.77 -1.04 -2.77
N VAL A 99 -1.51 -0.73 -2.48
CA VAL A 99 -0.98 -0.73 -1.10
C VAL A 99 -1.62 0.38 -0.26
N ALA A 100 -1.64 1.61 -0.76
CA ALA A 100 -2.22 2.76 -0.07
C ALA A 100 -3.70 2.52 0.29
N SER A 101 -4.49 1.96 -0.65
CA SER A 101 -5.90 1.63 -0.41
C SER A 101 -6.08 0.60 0.72
N ARG A 102 -5.23 -0.44 0.76
CA ARG A 102 -5.24 -1.43 1.85
C ARG A 102 -4.84 -0.81 3.18
N THR A 103 -3.84 0.07 3.19
CA THR A 103 -3.41 0.82 4.37
C THR A 103 -4.50 1.76 4.89
N ALA A 104 -5.19 2.48 4.00
CA ALA A 104 -6.33 3.32 4.37
C ALA A 104 -7.49 2.48 4.96
N ALA A 105 -7.79 1.32 4.38
CA ALA A 105 -8.80 0.42 4.92
C ALA A 105 -8.42 -0.14 6.29
N LEU A 106 -7.13 -0.39 6.55
CA LEU A 106 -6.63 -0.77 7.88
C LEU A 106 -6.83 0.35 8.90
N ALA A 107 -6.50 1.60 8.52
CA ALA A 107 -6.71 2.77 9.37
C ALA A 107 -8.19 2.98 9.72
N LYS A 108 -9.09 2.85 8.73
CA LYS A 108 -10.54 2.93 8.95
C LYS A 108 -11.04 1.89 9.96
N ARG A 109 -10.46 0.68 9.98
CA ARG A 109 -10.80 -0.36 10.99
C ARG A 109 -10.34 -0.01 12.41
N ALA A 110 -9.37 0.89 12.56
CA ALA A 110 -8.97 1.43 13.86
C ALA A 110 -9.81 2.62 14.29
N ASP A 111 -10.96 2.86 13.63
CA ASP A 111 -11.88 3.97 13.89
C ASP A 111 -11.31 5.35 13.51
N VAL A 112 -10.35 5.39 12.59
CA VAL A 112 -9.93 6.64 11.93
C VAL A 112 -11.02 7.04 10.93
N THR A 113 -11.69 8.14 11.20
CA THR A 113 -12.64 8.77 10.26
C THR A 113 -11.96 9.93 9.53
N GLU A 114 -12.24 10.06 8.24
CA GLU A 114 -11.88 11.27 7.49
C GLU A 114 -12.75 12.42 8.04
N VAL A 115 -12.09 13.45 8.58
CA VAL A 115 -12.77 14.71 8.87
C VAL A 115 -12.89 15.42 7.52
N ASN A 116 -14.05 15.31 6.88
CA ASN A 116 -14.35 16.11 5.69
C ASN A 116 -14.18 17.59 6.06
N GLY A 117 -13.24 18.26 5.41
CA GLY A 117 -13.14 19.72 5.36
C GLY A 117 -14.08 20.27 4.30
#